data_AF-A0A2H3GN88-F1
#
_entry.id   AF-A0A2H3GN88-F1
#
_cell.length_a   1.000
_cell.length_b   1.000
_cell.length_c   1.000
_cell.angle_alpha   90.00
_cell.angle_beta   90.00
_cell.angle_gamma   90.00
#
_symmetry.space_group_name_H-M   'P 1'
#
loop_
_entity.id
_entity.type
_entity.pdbx_description
1 polymer ?
#
loop_
_entity_poly.entity_id
_entity_poly.type
_entity_poly.pdbx_seq_one_letter_code
_entity_poly.pdbx_strand_id
1 'polypeptide(L)'
;MCSVGRFFEVEQHSPCEDALDIYRRTLACLSSENEYSAIEKLRSLTLLLALCAAVSYAVPESLLPTKHLTAPLFVKTTRELLHLYHDYDLEHPESSSLTIRMFLSSAIQTSTGTNGVAFHILNEAGLIAMRMRLYCEASLEGRDPIEQQILRNAFWQLYVCDKTVLVMGGRPVSIHETLFDTQLSLKPSSPSPVTLFEYGPELDGAEIEGRLLEGFHIIRRLWAMAARVIRGMESRSIGHTDKFTELYEEDMADLSNAYFEVITLTNCFPGWDLSPAALSPDTDCREIDKGLDDVLQRQKTSYLISLHSIKLFVLNSAISCNMTQIVGLSAAPLSLAMRIIELAQDFFNVLETIPFLHLQAEGEQCAEKIRRVGSLLLELAHNYDEEVVTSRASQCVQRSVNLLVRLNSKASDGVGGLI
;
A
#
# COMPACT_ATOMS: atom_id res chain seq x y z
N MET A 1 -5.77 37.10 -1.63
CA MET A 1 -6.73 36.87 -2.72
C MET A 1 -5.95 36.83 -4.03
N CYS A 2 -5.39 35.65 -4.37
CA CYS A 2 -4.90 35.40 -5.72
C CYS A 2 -6.10 34.99 -6.58
N SER A 3 -6.24 35.59 -7.76
CA SER A 3 -7.30 35.26 -8.71
C SER A 3 -7.05 33.86 -9.30
N VAL A 4 -8.00 32.96 -9.09
CA VAL A 4 -8.05 31.57 -9.60
C VAL A 4 -7.93 31.49 -11.14
N GLY A 5 -8.19 32.58 -11.86
CA GLY A 5 -8.10 32.67 -13.33
C GLY A 5 -6.72 32.36 -13.95
N ARG A 6 -5.62 32.31 -13.17
CA ARG A 6 -4.31 31.89 -13.69
C ARG A 6 -4.21 30.39 -14.04
N PHE A 7 -5.01 29.53 -13.42
CA PHE A 7 -4.97 28.08 -13.69
C PHE A 7 -5.75 27.66 -14.93
N PHE A 8 -6.57 28.58 -15.46
CA PHE A 8 -7.46 28.33 -16.59
C PHE A 8 -7.05 29.12 -17.84
N GLU A 9 -6.04 29.98 -17.76
CA GLU A 9 -5.35 30.55 -18.93
C GLU A 9 -4.39 29.50 -19.50
N VAL A 10 -4.95 28.60 -20.31
CA VAL A 10 -4.15 27.77 -21.22
C VAL A 10 -3.45 28.72 -22.19
N GLU A 11 -2.14 28.95 -21.99
CA GLU A 11 -1.30 29.50 -23.05
C GLU A 11 -1.52 28.67 -24.30
N GLN A 12 -1.77 29.35 -25.43
CA GLN A 12 -2.08 28.78 -26.74
C GLN A 12 -0.88 28.00 -27.31
N HIS A 13 -0.53 26.88 -26.69
CA HIS A 13 0.37 25.88 -27.22
C HIS A 13 -0.44 24.60 -27.44
N SER A 14 -0.98 24.52 -28.66
CA SER A 14 -1.66 23.39 -29.30
C SER A 14 -1.92 22.15 -28.42
N PRO A 15 -3.08 22.07 -27.73
CA PRO A 15 -3.57 20.81 -27.19
C PRO A 15 -4.31 20.02 -28.28
N CYS A 16 -4.35 18.70 -28.16
CA CYS A 16 -5.23 17.83 -28.94
C CYS A 16 -6.69 18.30 -28.75
N GLU A 17 -7.41 18.62 -29.84
CA GLU A 17 -8.77 19.21 -29.83
C GLU A 17 -9.76 18.45 -28.93
N ASP A 18 -9.55 17.14 -28.73
CA ASP A 18 -10.39 16.26 -27.91
C ASP A 18 -10.45 16.65 -26.42
N ALA A 19 -9.34 17.11 -25.82
CA ALA A 19 -9.30 17.42 -24.39
C ALA A 19 -10.06 18.71 -24.05
N LEU A 20 -9.98 19.71 -24.94
CA LEU A 20 -10.73 20.96 -24.86
C LEU A 20 -12.24 20.72 -25.05
N ASP A 21 -12.61 19.75 -25.88
CA ASP A 21 -14.02 19.41 -26.13
C ASP A 21 -14.64 18.60 -24.97
N ILE A 22 -13.88 17.70 -24.35
CA ILE A 22 -14.25 17.03 -23.09
C ILE A 22 -14.41 18.08 -21.97
N TYR A 23 -13.45 19.00 -21.84
CA TYR A 23 -13.51 20.09 -20.86
C TYR A 23 -14.76 20.95 -21.04
N ARG A 24 -15.04 21.42 -22.26
CA ARG A 24 -16.25 22.22 -22.56
C ARG A 24 -17.55 21.45 -22.28
N ARG A 25 -17.62 20.16 -22.60
CA ARG A 25 -18.81 19.34 -22.32
C ARG A 25 -19.01 19.13 -20.83
N THR A 26 -17.94 18.85 -20.08
CA THR A 26 -18.02 18.68 -18.63
C THR A 26 -18.40 19.98 -17.93
N LEU A 27 -17.84 21.12 -18.35
CA LEU A 27 -18.25 22.44 -17.84
C LEU A 27 -19.66 22.84 -18.25
N ALA A 28 -20.11 22.53 -19.47
CA ALA A 28 -21.48 22.79 -19.90
C ALA A 28 -22.51 21.97 -19.11
N CYS A 29 -22.15 20.75 -18.69
CA CYS A 29 -22.96 19.94 -17.77
C CYS A 29 -22.91 20.41 -16.32
N LEU A 30 -21.83 21.09 -15.92
CA LEU A 30 -21.62 21.66 -14.58
C LEU A 30 -21.88 23.17 -14.61
N SER A 31 -23.10 23.57 -14.96
CA SER A 31 -23.54 24.96 -14.89
C SER A 31 -23.56 25.47 -13.44
N SER A 32 -22.41 25.92 -12.92
CA SER A 32 -22.32 26.72 -11.69
C SER A 32 -21.93 28.15 -12.02
N GLU A 33 -22.56 29.10 -11.32
CA GLU A 33 -22.27 30.54 -11.44
C GLU A 33 -20.91 30.92 -10.80
N ASN A 34 -20.21 29.97 -10.17
CA ASN A 34 -18.93 30.17 -9.46
C ASN A 34 -17.93 29.05 -9.79
N GLU A 35 -16.70 29.43 -10.15
CA GLU A 35 -15.58 28.56 -10.56
C GLU A 35 -15.14 27.61 -9.43
N TYR A 36 -15.15 28.09 -8.18
CA TYR A 36 -14.86 27.25 -7.00
C TYR A 36 -15.84 26.07 -6.88
N SER A 37 -17.14 26.33 -7.09
CA SER A 37 -18.18 25.30 -7.07
C SER A 37 -18.03 24.30 -8.23
N ALA A 38 -17.50 24.73 -9.37
CA ALA A 38 -17.20 23.84 -10.49
C ALA A 38 -16.06 22.87 -10.14
N ILE A 39 -14.99 23.37 -9.52
CA ILE A 39 -13.84 22.55 -9.09
C ILE A 39 -14.25 21.53 -8.03
N GLU A 40 -15.07 21.91 -7.03
CA GLU A 40 -15.58 20.97 -6.04
C GLU A 40 -16.36 19.82 -6.69
N LYS A 41 -17.25 20.12 -7.66
CA LYS A 41 -17.98 19.09 -8.40
C LYS A 41 -17.05 18.20 -9.22
N LEU A 42 -16.04 18.76 -9.88
CA LEU A 42 -15.04 18.01 -10.62
C LEU A 42 -14.25 17.07 -9.69
N ARG A 43 -13.85 17.55 -8.51
CA ARG A 43 -13.17 16.73 -7.50
C ARG A 43 -14.04 15.58 -7.02
N SER A 44 -15.29 15.83 -6.65
CA SER A 44 -16.21 14.78 -6.21
C SER A 44 -16.43 13.72 -7.29
N LEU A 45 -16.62 14.14 -8.55
CA LEU A 45 -16.76 13.22 -9.67
C LEU A 45 -15.47 12.42 -9.91
N THR A 46 -14.31 13.06 -9.85
CA THR A 46 -13.00 12.40 -10.02
C THR A 46 -12.76 11.37 -8.91
N LEU A 47 -13.09 11.70 -7.66
CA LEU A 47 -13.00 10.79 -6.53
C LEU A 47 -13.89 9.56 -6.71
N LEU A 48 -15.15 9.76 -7.12
CA LEU A 48 -16.07 8.67 -7.39
C LEU A 48 -15.55 7.75 -8.51
N LEU A 49 -15.05 8.33 -9.61
CA LEU A 49 -14.51 7.55 -10.73
C LEU A 49 -13.21 6.82 -10.35
N ALA A 50 -12.36 7.44 -9.53
CA ALA A 50 -11.15 6.80 -9.00
C ALA A 50 -11.51 5.60 -8.12
N LEU A 51 -12.51 5.74 -7.24
CA LEU A 51 -13.03 4.64 -6.44
C LEU A 51 -13.59 3.53 -7.33
N CYS A 52 -14.43 3.87 -8.31
CA CYS A 52 -14.97 2.91 -9.27
C CYS A 52 -13.86 2.17 -10.03
N ALA A 53 -12.80 2.86 -10.44
CA ALA A 53 -11.63 2.24 -11.06
C ALA A 53 -10.97 1.22 -10.13
N ALA A 54 -10.61 1.62 -8.91
CA ALA A 54 -9.93 0.77 -7.94
C ALA A 54 -10.77 -0.48 -7.59
N VAL A 55 -12.05 -0.29 -7.31
CA VAL A 55 -12.98 -1.38 -6.98
C VAL A 55 -13.17 -2.31 -8.19
N SER A 56 -13.38 -1.78 -9.39
CA SER A 56 -13.60 -2.60 -10.58
C SER A 56 -12.42 -3.52 -10.88
N TYR A 57 -11.19 -3.09 -10.62
CA TYR A 57 -10.02 -3.95 -10.78
C TYR A 57 -9.87 -4.98 -9.65
N ALA A 58 -10.19 -4.61 -8.40
CA ALA A 58 -10.06 -5.49 -7.24
C ALA A 58 -11.13 -6.60 -7.17
N VAL A 59 -12.32 -6.36 -7.70
CA VAL A 59 -13.45 -7.30 -7.60
C VAL A 59 -13.29 -8.48 -8.58
N PRO A 60 -13.59 -9.73 -8.15
CA PRO A 60 -13.60 -10.90 -9.04
C PRO A 60 -14.56 -10.78 -10.23
N GLU A 61 -14.23 -11.42 -11.36
CA GLU A 61 -15.08 -11.41 -12.57
C GLU A 61 -16.47 -12.01 -12.34
N SER A 62 -16.61 -12.91 -11.35
CA SER A 62 -17.91 -13.47 -10.97
C SER A 62 -18.89 -12.42 -10.45
N LEU A 63 -18.39 -11.36 -9.81
CA LEU A 63 -19.20 -10.27 -9.25
C LEU A 63 -19.33 -9.09 -10.23
N LEU A 64 -18.32 -8.86 -11.08
CA LEU A 64 -18.36 -7.83 -12.12
C LEU A 64 -17.85 -8.38 -13.47
N PRO A 65 -18.71 -9.07 -14.24
CA PRO A 65 -18.30 -9.72 -15.50
C PRO A 65 -17.78 -8.74 -16.56
N THR A 66 -18.29 -7.52 -16.59
CA THR A 66 -17.93 -6.49 -17.56
C THR A 66 -16.76 -5.60 -17.12
N LYS A 67 -16.04 -5.95 -16.05
CA LYS A 67 -14.96 -5.13 -15.48
C LYS A 67 -13.86 -4.79 -16.49
N HIS A 68 -13.57 -5.69 -17.44
CA HIS A 68 -12.57 -5.49 -18.49
C HIS A 68 -12.94 -4.35 -19.46
N LEU A 69 -14.23 -3.99 -19.56
CA LEU A 69 -14.71 -2.85 -20.37
C LEU A 69 -14.78 -1.56 -19.54
N THR A 70 -15.25 -1.65 -18.30
CA THR A 70 -15.54 -0.47 -17.47
C THR A 70 -14.33 0.04 -16.72
N ALA A 71 -13.48 -0.83 -16.18
CA ALA A 71 -12.34 -0.43 -15.36
C ALA A 71 -11.32 0.43 -16.12
N PRO A 72 -10.93 0.11 -17.38
CA PRO A 72 -10.04 0.98 -18.16
C PRO A 72 -10.64 2.35 -18.45
N LEU A 73 -11.95 2.41 -18.69
CA LEU A 73 -12.67 3.67 -18.91
C LEU A 73 -12.63 4.54 -17.65
N PHE A 74 -12.91 3.97 -16.47
CA PHE A 74 -12.83 4.72 -15.21
C PHE A 74 -11.42 5.27 -14.96
N VAL A 75 -10.36 4.47 -15.18
CA VAL A 75 -8.98 4.96 -15.05
C VAL A 75 -8.71 6.11 -16.02
N LYS A 76 -9.09 5.96 -17.30
CA LYS A 76 -8.87 6.97 -18.33
C LYS A 76 -9.58 8.28 -17.97
N THR A 77 -10.87 8.22 -17.70
CA THR A 77 -11.69 9.40 -17.37
C THR A 77 -11.22 10.06 -16.08
N THR A 78 -10.82 9.29 -15.06
CA THR A 78 -10.26 9.84 -13.81
C THR A 78 -9.01 10.67 -14.07
N ARG A 79 -8.09 10.17 -14.91
CA ARG A 79 -6.87 10.90 -15.29
C ARG A 79 -7.19 12.18 -16.04
N GLU A 80 -8.06 12.07 -17.05
CA GLU A 80 -8.47 13.23 -17.85
C GLU A 80 -9.10 14.32 -16.98
N LEU A 81 -10.01 13.96 -16.07
CA LEU A 81 -10.63 14.93 -15.16
C LEU A 81 -9.62 15.53 -14.17
N LEU A 82 -8.76 14.73 -13.56
CA LEU A 82 -7.72 15.23 -12.64
C LEU A 82 -6.79 16.23 -13.34
N HIS A 83 -6.45 16.00 -14.61
CA HIS A 83 -5.64 16.93 -15.40
C HIS A 83 -6.30 18.30 -15.58
N LEU A 84 -7.64 18.41 -15.57
CA LEU A 84 -8.35 19.68 -15.78
C LEU A 84 -8.18 20.68 -14.63
N TYR A 85 -7.91 20.20 -13.42
CA TYR A 85 -7.78 21.03 -12.22
C TYR A 85 -6.50 20.70 -11.42
N HIS A 86 -5.52 20.07 -12.09
CA HIS A 86 -4.33 19.53 -11.44
C HIS A 86 -3.52 20.58 -10.67
N ASP A 87 -3.21 21.71 -11.32
CA ASP A 87 -2.41 22.77 -10.71
C ASP A 87 -3.14 23.40 -9.52
N TYR A 88 -4.44 23.65 -9.67
CA TYR A 88 -5.29 24.11 -8.58
C TYR A 88 -5.28 23.11 -7.41
N ASP A 89 -5.34 21.81 -7.71
CA ASP A 89 -5.33 20.75 -6.71
C ASP A 89 -4.01 20.71 -5.93
N LEU A 90 -2.88 20.90 -6.63
CA LEU A 90 -1.57 20.99 -6.00
C LEU A 90 -1.43 22.22 -5.11
N GLU A 91 -2.03 23.35 -5.47
CA GLU A 91 -2.00 24.56 -4.65
C GLU A 91 -2.95 24.54 -3.46
N HIS A 92 -4.08 23.85 -3.59
CA HIS A 92 -5.15 23.78 -2.60
C HIS A 92 -5.51 22.33 -2.23
N PRO A 93 -4.57 21.53 -1.72
CA PRO A 93 -4.81 20.10 -1.49
C PRO A 93 -5.72 19.84 -0.28
N GLU A 94 -6.53 18.80 -0.41
CA GLU A 94 -7.42 18.25 0.62
C GLU A 94 -7.36 16.72 0.60
N SER A 95 -8.13 16.06 1.46
CA SER A 95 -8.17 14.59 1.53
C SER A 95 -8.51 13.91 0.20
N SER A 96 -9.35 14.55 -0.63
CA SER A 96 -9.71 14.05 -1.96
C SER A 96 -8.50 13.99 -2.90
N SER A 97 -7.61 14.99 -2.84
CA SER A 97 -6.37 15.07 -3.63
C SER A 97 -5.47 13.84 -3.41
N LEU A 98 -5.36 13.40 -2.16
CA LEU A 98 -4.60 12.20 -1.78
C LEU A 98 -5.33 10.93 -2.19
N THR A 99 -6.60 10.84 -1.85
CA THR A 99 -7.42 9.62 -2.03
C THR A 99 -7.60 9.28 -3.51
N ILE A 100 -7.83 10.27 -4.37
CA ILE A 100 -7.91 10.09 -5.83
C ILE A 100 -6.64 9.40 -6.36
N ARG A 101 -5.46 9.93 -5.98
CA ARG A 101 -4.16 9.41 -6.44
C ARG A 101 -3.87 8.03 -5.88
N MET A 102 -4.24 7.76 -4.63
CA MET A 102 -4.12 6.44 -4.02
C MET A 102 -4.96 5.39 -4.75
N PHE A 103 -6.24 5.69 -5.02
CA PHE A 103 -7.12 4.80 -5.79
C PHE A 103 -6.63 4.61 -7.22
N LEU A 104 -6.23 5.69 -7.89
CA LEU A 104 -5.73 5.64 -9.25
C LEU A 104 -4.44 4.83 -9.36
N SER A 105 -3.51 5.00 -8.42
CA SER A 105 -2.30 4.17 -8.31
C SER A 105 -2.65 2.70 -8.16
N SER A 106 -3.55 2.36 -7.23
CA SER A 106 -3.98 0.99 -6.99
C SER A 106 -4.62 0.35 -8.23
N ALA A 107 -5.49 1.09 -8.92
CA ALA A 107 -6.13 0.65 -10.16
C ALA A 107 -5.11 0.38 -11.27
N ILE A 108 -4.13 1.27 -11.46
CA ILE A 108 -3.09 1.13 -12.49
C ILE A 108 -2.12 -0.03 -12.16
N GLN A 109 -1.76 -0.20 -10.89
CA GLN A 109 -0.91 -1.31 -10.48
C GLN A 109 -1.60 -2.64 -10.74
N THR A 110 -2.89 -2.75 -10.37
CA THR A 110 -3.67 -3.97 -10.57
C THR A 110 -3.91 -4.26 -12.05
N SER A 111 -4.10 -3.23 -12.87
CA SER A 111 -4.36 -3.40 -14.31
C SER A 111 -3.12 -3.82 -15.09
N THR A 112 -1.95 -3.28 -14.75
CA THR A 112 -0.70 -3.53 -15.51
C THR A 112 0.18 -4.61 -14.90
N GLY A 113 0.02 -4.93 -13.61
CA GLY A 113 0.96 -5.77 -12.84
C GLY A 113 2.34 -5.15 -12.64
N THR A 114 2.52 -3.90 -13.07
CA THR A 114 3.76 -3.14 -12.94
C THR A 114 3.50 -1.89 -12.12
N ASN A 115 4.47 -1.49 -11.30
CA ASN A 115 4.26 -0.30 -10.48
C ASN A 115 4.90 0.95 -11.09
N GLY A 116 5.28 0.99 -12.37
CA GLY A 116 5.97 2.16 -12.96
C GLY A 116 5.16 3.45 -12.82
N VAL A 117 4.10 3.58 -13.61
CA VAL A 117 3.19 4.74 -13.57
C VAL A 117 2.46 4.85 -12.23
N ALA A 118 2.01 3.71 -11.67
CA ALA A 118 1.31 3.69 -10.38
C ALA A 118 2.14 4.33 -9.26
N PHE A 119 3.43 4.02 -9.20
CA PHE A 119 4.35 4.59 -8.21
C PHE A 119 4.53 6.09 -8.34
N HIS A 120 4.60 6.64 -9.56
CA HIS A 120 4.69 8.10 -9.74
C HIS A 120 3.45 8.80 -9.21
N ILE A 121 2.26 8.25 -9.48
CA ILE A 121 0.99 8.80 -8.99
C ILE A 121 0.91 8.72 -7.45
N LEU A 122 1.33 7.60 -6.87
CA LEU A 122 1.36 7.43 -5.41
C LEU A 122 2.36 8.37 -4.75
N ASN A 123 3.54 8.56 -5.34
CA ASN A 123 4.53 9.50 -4.81
C ASN A 123 4.08 10.94 -4.90
N GLU A 124 3.31 11.31 -5.93
CA GLU A 124 2.71 12.63 -5.97
C GLU A 124 1.79 12.85 -4.76
N ALA A 125 0.97 11.86 -4.40
CA ALA A 125 0.19 11.92 -3.16
C ALA A 125 1.10 12.02 -1.92
N GLY A 126 2.20 11.28 -1.88
CA GLY A 126 3.22 11.38 -0.82
C GLY A 126 3.81 12.80 -0.70
N LEU A 127 4.17 13.43 -1.81
CA LEU A 127 4.69 14.79 -1.86
C LEU A 127 3.65 15.83 -1.42
N ILE A 128 2.39 15.66 -1.81
CA ILE A 128 1.29 16.49 -1.33
C ILE A 128 1.13 16.34 0.19
N ALA A 129 1.14 15.11 0.72
CA ALA A 129 1.06 14.85 2.16
C ALA A 129 2.23 15.48 2.93
N MET A 130 3.43 15.45 2.35
CA MET A 130 4.62 16.12 2.89
C MET A 130 4.48 17.64 2.88
N ARG A 131 3.99 18.24 1.78
CA ARG A 131 3.71 19.68 1.67
C ARG A 131 2.67 20.14 2.68
N MET A 132 1.64 19.32 2.91
CA MET A 132 0.60 19.56 3.92
C MET A 132 1.11 19.32 5.36
N ARG A 133 2.34 18.82 5.53
CA ARG A 133 2.98 18.48 6.81
C ARG A 133 2.17 17.49 7.65
N LEU A 134 1.47 16.55 7.01
CA LEU A 134 0.58 15.60 7.68
C LEU A 134 1.30 14.68 8.69
N TYR A 135 2.63 14.64 8.69
CA TYR A 135 3.43 13.99 9.74
C TYR A 135 3.35 14.72 11.11
N CYS A 136 2.73 15.90 11.18
CA CYS A 136 2.59 16.70 12.39
C CYS A 136 1.12 16.87 12.79
N GLU A 137 0.75 16.60 14.05
CA GLU A 137 -0.63 16.80 14.52
C GLU A 137 -1.13 18.24 14.35
N ALA A 138 -0.24 19.22 14.55
CA ALA A 138 -0.59 20.63 14.44
C ALA A 138 -1.08 21.02 13.03
N SER A 139 -0.72 20.27 11.97
CA SER A 139 -1.20 20.56 10.61
C SER A 139 -2.69 20.24 10.40
N LEU A 140 -3.27 19.46 11.32
CA LEU A 140 -4.68 19.07 11.30
C LEU A 140 -5.56 20.03 12.11
N GLU A 141 -4.98 20.87 12.97
CA GLU A 141 -5.70 21.81 13.81
C GLU A 141 -6.52 22.82 12.97
N GLY A 142 -7.74 23.12 13.42
CA GLY A 142 -8.64 24.08 12.77
C GLY A 142 -9.38 23.54 11.53
N ARG A 143 -9.14 22.29 11.11
CA ARG A 143 -9.90 21.63 10.04
C ARG A 143 -11.18 20.98 10.58
N ASP A 144 -12.11 20.65 9.70
CA ASP A 144 -13.28 19.83 10.03
C ASP A 144 -12.85 18.46 10.60
N PRO A 145 -13.49 17.94 11.68
CA PRO A 145 -13.12 16.67 12.29
C PRO A 145 -13.12 15.45 11.34
N ILE A 146 -14.03 15.41 10.36
CA ILE A 146 -14.08 14.33 9.35
C ILE A 146 -12.85 14.44 8.45
N GLU A 147 -12.56 15.64 7.96
CA GLU A 147 -11.38 15.91 7.12
C GLU A 147 -10.08 15.56 7.86
N GLN A 148 -9.97 15.92 9.14
CA GLN A 148 -8.81 15.55 9.96
C GLN A 148 -8.61 14.03 10.02
N GLN A 149 -9.70 13.28 10.21
CA GLN A 149 -9.64 11.82 10.31
C GLN A 149 -9.25 11.18 8.97
N ILE A 150 -9.81 11.67 7.84
CA ILE A 150 -9.46 11.17 6.51
C ILE A 150 -7.98 11.48 6.19
N LEU A 151 -7.51 12.70 6.45
CA LEU A 151 -6.11 13.09 6.21
C LEU A 151 -5.13 12.26 7.06
N ARG A 152 -5.47 12.00 8.32
CA ARG A 152 -4.67 11.13 9.20
C ARG A 152 -4.57 9.71 8.63
N ASN A 153 -5.70 9.13 8.23
CA ASN A 153 -5.74 7.79 7.64
C ASN A 153 -4.97 7.75 6.31
N ALA A 154 -5.13 8.77 5.45
CA ALA A 154 -4.42 8.88 4.18
C ALA A 154 -2.90 8.98 4.37
N PHE A 155 -2.43 9.81 5.32
CA PHE A 155 -1.00 9.89 5.64
C PHE A 155 -0.46 8.54 6.10
N TRP A 156 -1.14 7.87 7.03
CA TRP A 156 -0.65 6.58 7.52
C TRP A 156 -0.63 5.52 6.42
N GLN A 157 -1.62 5.50 5.53
CA GLN A 157 -1.63 4.60 4.39
C GLN A 157 -0.46 4.88 3.44
N LEU A 158 -0.23 6.16 3.09
CA LEU A 158 0.91 6.57 2.26
C LEU A 158 2.25 6.22 2.91
N TYR A 159 2.37 6.44 4.22
CA TYR A 159 3.55 6.07 5.00
C TYR A 159 3.81 4.56 4.93
N VAL A 160 2.78 3.71 5.08
CA VAL A 160 2.94 2.25 4.92
C VAL A 160 3.39 1.91 3.51
N CYS A 161 2.73 2.44 2.48
CA CYS A 161 3.10 2.17 1.09
C CYS A 161 4.57 2.50 0.80
N ASP A 162 5.03 3.65 1.29
CA ASP A 162 6.41 4.09 1.15
C ASP A 162 7.41 3.15 1.87
N LYS A 163 7.09 2.70 3.09
CA LYS A 163 7.91 1.73 3.83
C LYS A 163 7.89 0.34 3.19
N THR A 164 6.77 -0.09 2.63
CA THR A 164 6.68 -1.32 1.83
C THR A 164 7.61 -1.24 0.63
N VAL A 165 7.63 -0.12 -0.09
CA VAL A 165 8.54 0.08 -1.22
C VAL A 165 10.01 0.02 -0.79
N LEU A 166 10.36 0.63 0.35
CA LEU A 166 11.72 0.54 0.91
C LEU A 166 12.12 -0.92 1.16
N VAL A 167 11.28 -1.68 1.87
CA VAL A 167 11.56 -3.08 2.23
C VAL A 167 11.61 -3.99 1.00
N MET A 168 10.74 -3.77 0.02
CA MET A 168 10.71 -4.55 -1.23
C MET A 168 11.92 -4.25 -2.14
N GLY A 169 12.47 -3.04 -2.02
CA GLY A 169 13.61 -2.55 -2.78
C GLY A 169 13.27 -2.07 -4.20
N GLY A 170 14.27 -1.50 -4.88
CA GLY A 170 14.22 -1.17 -6.30
C GLY A 170 13.62 0.19 -6.67
N ARG A 171 13.27 1.03 -5.69
CA ARG A 171 12.64 2.35 -5.92
C ARG A 171 13.03 3.36 -4.83
N PRO A 172 13.02 4.66 -5.14
CA PRO A 172 13.27 5.71 -4.16
C PRO A 172 12.11 5.85 -3.17
N VAL A 173 12.45 6.26 -1.96
CA VAL A 173 11.54 6.49 -0.84
C VAL A 173 11.23 7.98 -0.79
N SER A 174 9.95 8.36 -0.75
CA SER A 174 9.51 9.77 -0.76
C SER A 174 9.18 10.29 0.63
N ILE A 175 8.63 9.46 1.51
CA ILE A 175 8.24 9.84 2.88
C ILE A 175 9.35 9.42 3.85
N HIS A 176 10.45 10.17 3.83
CA HIS A 176 11.57 9.91 4.73
C HIS A 176 11.56 10.83 5.95
N GLU A 177 11.72 10.27 7.14
CA GLU A 177 11.62 11.02 8.40
C GLU A 177 12.70 12.11 8.55
N THR A 178 13.86 11.93 7.91
CA THR A 178 14.91 12.98 7.91
C THR A 178 14.57 14.18 7.02
N LEU A 179 13.54 14.08 6.19
CA LEU A 179 13.02 15.20 5.38
C LEU A 179 11.95 15.99 6.14
N PHE A 180 11.62 15.60 7.37
CA PHE A 180 10.61 16.28 8.16
C PHE A 180 11.25 17.46 8.89
N ASP A 181 10.60 18.62 8.88
CA ASP A 181 11.07 19.79 9.63
C ASP A 181 10.95 19.60 11.16
N THR A 182 10.15 18.62 11.58
CA THR A 182 9.91 18.23 12.98
C THR A 182 9.83 16.72 13.07
N GLN A 183 10.04 16.14 14.26
CA GLN A 183 9.80 14.71 14.46
C GLN A 183 8.35 14.33 14.10
N LEU A 184 8.18 13.07 13.65
CA LEU A 184 6.86 12.49 13.38
C LEU A 184 6.01 12.55 14.65
N SER A 185 5.04 13.45 14.68
CA SER A 185 4.20 13.70 15.85
C SER A 185 2.75 13.24 15.65
N LEU A 186 2.35 12.94 14.41
CA LEU A 186 1.04 12.40 14.09
C LEU A 186 0.78 11.14 14.92
N LYS A 187 -0.40 11.08 15.54
CA LYS A 187 -0.86 9.94 16.33
C LYS A 187 -1.61 8.94 15.44
N PRO A 188 -1.60 7.65 15.80
CA PRO A 188 -2.41 6.63 15.10
C PRO A 188 -3.90 6.98 15.09
N SER A 189 -4.42 7.44 16.24
CA SER A 189 -5.84 7.77 16.41
C SER A 189 -6.01 9.21 16.90
N SER A 190 -7.11 9.84 16.47
CA SER A 190 -7.54 11.14 16.99
C SER A 190 -7.89 11.06 18.48
N PRO A 191 -7.62 12.10 19.30
CA PRO A 191 -8.12 12.18 20.67
C PRO A 191 -9.66 12.22 20.76
N SER A 192 -10.30 12.74 19.71
CA SER A 192 -11.76 12.76 19.53
C SER A 192 -12.07 12.12 18.17
N PRO A 193 -12.13 10.79 18.09
CA PRO A 193 -12.38 10.09 16.84
C PRO A 193 -13.79 10.39 16.34
N VAL A 194 -13.90 10.68 15.05
CA VAL A 194 -15.17 10.70 14.33
C VAL A 194 -15.23 9.41 13.53
N THR A 195 -16.34 8.67 13.66
CA THR A 195 -16.54 7.45 12.89
C THR A 195 -16.71 7.80 11.41
N LEU A 196 -15.89 7.19 10.57
CA LEU A 196 -16.01 7.23 9.11
C LEU A 196 -16.70 5.97 8.58
N PHE A 197 -16.98 5.01 9.46
CA PHE A 197 -17.58 3.72 9.11
C PHE A 197 -18.97 3.61 9.73
N GLU A 198 -19.99 3.51 8.89
CA GLU A 198 -21.34 3.16 9.30
C GLU A 198 -21.60 1.69 8.95
N TYR A 199 -21.97 0.88 9.95
CA TYR A 199 -22.22 -0.56 9.78
C TYR A 199 -23.59 -0.98 10.30
N GLY A 200 -24.62 -0.62 9.54
CA GLY A 200 -26.00 -0.93 9.89
C GLY A 200 -26.47 -0.26 11.20
N PRO A 201 -27.75 -0.42 11.55
CA PRO A 201 -28.32 0.19 12.76
C PRO A 201 -28.04 -0.60 14.06
N GLU A 202 -27.56 -1.85 13.95
CA GLU A 202 -27.49 -2.79 15.08
C GLU A 202 -26.11 -2.90 15.76
N LEU A 203 -25.04 -2.52 15.06
CA LEU A 203 -23.66 -2.61 15.55
C LEU A 203 -23.05 -1.22 15.74
N ASP A 204 -22.20 -1.08 16.76
CA ASP A 204 -21.45 0.14 16.97
C ASP A 204 -20.34 0.27 15.91
N GLY A 205 -20.59 1.07 14.87
CA GLY A 205 -19.65 1.34 13.79
C GLY A 205 -18.30 1.87 14.29
N ALA A 206 -18.28 2.61 15.41
CA ALA A 206 -17.05 3.13 15.98
C ALA A 206 -16.18 2.02 16.60
N GLU A 207 -16.80 0.99 17.19
CA GLU A 207 -16.08 -0.18 17.71
C GLU A 207 -15.43 -0.98 16.56
N ILE A 208 -16.20 -1.23 15.50
CA ILE A 208 -15.72 -1.95 14.32
C ILE A 208 -14.59 -1.19 13.65
N GLU A 209 -14.76 0.11 13.41
CA GLU A 209 -13.71 0.96 12.86
C GLU A 209 -12.46 0.94 13.73
N GLY A 210 -12.61 1.02 15.06
CA GLY A 210 -11.51 0.93 16.01
C GLY A 210 -10.69 -0.35 15.85
N ARG A 211 -11.35 -1.51 15.72
CA ARG A 211 -10.69 -2.80 15.48
C ARG A 211 -9.97 -2.85 14.13
N LEU A 212 -10.60 -2.31 13.08
CA LEU A 212 -9.99 -2.24 11.75
C LEU A 212 -8.75 -1.34 11.76
N LEU A 213 -8.81 -0.19 12.43
CA LEU A 213 -7.67 0.71 12.56
C LEU A 213 -6.55 0.09 13.40
N GLU A 214 -6.86 -0.66 14.46
CA GLU A 214 -5.87 -1.39 15.25
C GLU A 214 -5.09 -2.38 14.39
N GLY A 215 -5.79 -3.24 13.64
CA GLY A 215 -5.14 -4.20 12.74
C GLY A 215 -4.32 -3.52 11.64
N PHE A 216 -4.80 -2.40 11.08
CA PHE A 216 -4.05 -1.59 10.14
C PHE A 216 -2.76 -1.05 10.77
N HIS A 217 -2.81 -0.52 11.99
CA HIS A 217 -1.64 0.03 12.66
C HIS A 217 -0.60 -1.02 13.06
N ILE A 218 -1.02 -2.27 13.30
CA ILE A 218 -0.10 -3.40 13.49
C ILE A 218 0.65 -3.70 12.19
N ILE A 219 -0.05 -3.79 11.06
CA ILE A 219 0.58 -3.97 9.73
C ILE A 219 1.52 -2.80 9.44
N ARG A 220 1.10 -1.56 9.73
CA ARG A 220 1.94 -0.37 9.58
C ARG A 220 3.24 -0.48 10.37
N ARG A 221 3.13 -0.83 11.66
CA ARG A 221 4.30 -0.95 12.55
C ARG A 221 5.25 -2.03 12.07
N LEU A 222 4.72 -3.15 11.58
CA LEU A 222 5.50 -4.23 11.00
C LEU A 222 6.36 -3.75 9.81
N TRP A 223 5.75 -3.04 8.84
CA TRP A 223 6.51 -2.46 7.70
C TRP A 223 7.49 -1.37 8.14
N ALA A 224 7.11 -0.51 9.07
CA ALA A 224 7.96 0.56 9.57
C ALA A 224 9.21 0.02 10.26
N MET A 225 9.05 -0.98 11.14
CA MET A 225 10.17 -1.63 11.84
C MET A 225 11.07 -2.40 10.88
N ALA A 226 10.50 -3.11 9.90
CA ALA A 226 11.28 -3.76 8.86
C ALA A 226 12.11 -2.76 8.04
N ALA A 227 11.50 -1.63 7.66
CA ALA A 227 12.18 -0.57 6.91
C ALA A 227 13.32 0.06 7.72
N ARG A 228 13.10 0.30 9.02
CA ARG A 228 14.13 0.79 9.95
C ARG A 228 15.33 -0.15 10.01
N VAL A 229 15.09 -1.45 10.21
CA VAL A 229 16.14 -2.48 10.29
C VAL A 229 16.93 -2.56 8.98
N ILE A 230 16.25 -2.66 7.83
CA ILE A 230 16.90 -2.74 6.52
C ILE A 230 17.73 -1.51 6.23
N ARG A 231 17.16 -0.31 6.41
CA ARG A 231 17.86 0.94 6.15
C ARG A 231 19.07 1.14 7.06
N GLY A 232 18.95 0.75 8.33
CA GLY A 232 20.07 0.79 9.28
C GLY A 232 21.21 -0.15 8.91
N MET A 233 20.91 -1.32 8.32
CA MET A 233 21.93 -2.21 7.77
C MET A 233 22.59 -1.65 6.50
N GLU A 234 21.79 -1.09 5.60
CA GLU A 234 22.27 -0.51 4.33
C GLU A 234 23.15 0.73 4.55
N SER A 235 22.79 1.62 5.48
CA SER A 235 23.59 2.82 5.78
C SER A 235 24.98 2.45 6.30
N ARG A 236 25.05 1.41 7.15
CA ARG A 236 26.30 0.89 7.71
C ARG A 236 27.15 0.12 6.70
N SER A 237 26.53 -0.63 5.78
CA SER A 237 27.27 -1.45 4.80
C SER A 237 27.89 -0.62 3.67
N ILE A 238 27.24 0.48 3.27
CA ILE A 238 27.69 1.34 2.17
C ILE A 238 28.78 2.34 2.61
N GLY A 239 29.01 2.49 3.92
CA GLY A 239 30.05 3.39 4.44
C GLY A 239 29.84 4.86 4.06
N HIS A 240 28.60 5.26 3.77
CA HIS A 240 28.28 6.63 3.39
C HIS A 240 28.38 7.55 4.61
N THR A 241 29.54 8.19 4.70
CA THR A 241 29.82 9.43 5.43
C THR A 241 29.14 10.61 4.73
N ASP A 242 27.81 10.55 4.59
CA ASP A 242 27.05 11.77 4.28
C ASP A 242 26.70 12.44 5.61
N LYS A 243 26.87 13.76 5.70
CA LYS A 243 26.64 14.51 6.96
C LYS A 243 25.20 14.41 7.46
N PHE A 244 24.27 14.02 6.59
CA PHE A 244 22.88 13.72 6.94
C PHE A 244 22.69 12.31 7.55
N THR A 245 23.63 11.39 7.35
CA THR A 245 23.60 10.00 7.83
C THR A 245 24.20 9.86 9.24
N GLU A 246 25.13 10.75 9.62
CA GLU A 246 25.77 10.79 10.95
C GLU A 246 24.79 11.09 12.11
N LEU A 247 23.59 11.60 11.81
CA LEU A 247 22.58 11.93 12.83
C LEU A 247 21.80 10.72 13.34
N TYR A 248 21.91 9.55 12.69
CA TYR A 248 21.16 8.34 13.02
C TYR A 248 21.99 7.05 12.78
N GLU A 249 23.22 7.00 13.29
CA GLU A 249 23.89 5.70 13.45
C GLU A 249 23.20 4.93 14.59
N GLU A 250 22.11 4.24 14.29
CA GLU A 250 21.46 3.34 15.26
C GLU A 250 22.39 2.18 15.57
N ASP A 251 22.69 1.95 16.84
CA ASP A 251 23.60 0.89 17.27
C ASP A 251 23.12 -0.48 16.79
N MET A 252 24.06 -1.42 16.64
CA MET A 252 23.73 -2.82 16.30
C MET A 252 22.70 -3.41 17.28
N ALA A 253 22.77 -3.01 18.56
CA ALA A 253 21.80 -3.39 19.57
C ALA A 253 20.40 -2.81 19.30
N ASP A 254 20.31 -1.57 18.83
CA ASP A 254 19.04 -0.93 18.49
C ASP A 254 18.39 -1.57 17.26
N LEU A 255 19.19 -1.92 16.25
CA LEU A 255 18.72 -2.67 15.08
C LEU A 255 18.25 -4.08 15.45
N SER A 256 18.96 -4.76 16.35
CA SER A 256 18.51 -6.04 16.90
C SER A 256 17.21 -5.89 17.70
N ASN A 257 17.08 -4.86 18.53
CA ASN A 257 15.85 -4.57 19.26
C ASN A 257 14.68 -4.29 18.31
N ALA A 258 14.92 -3.52 17.25
CA ALA A 258 13.94 -3.23 16.21
C ALA A 258 13.51 -4.50 15.46
N TYR A 259 14.44 -5.41 15.17
CA TYR A 259 14.12 -6.72 14.61
C TYR A 259 13.35 -7.61 15.58
N PHE A 260 13.72 -7.62 16.87
CA PHE A 260 12.96 -8.37 17.88
C PHE A 260 11.55 -7.84 18.02
N GLU A 261 11.32 -6.54 17.84
CA GLU A 261 9.99 -5.97 17.77
C GLU A 261 9.17 -6.51 16.59
N VAL A 262 9.78 -6.67 15.40
CA VAL A 262 9.13 -7.37 14.27
C VAL A 262 8.72 -8.79 14.67
N ILE A 263 9.55 -9.49 15.45
CA ILE A 263 9.25 -10.83 15.96
C ILE A 263 8.16 -10.79 17.03
N THR A 264 8.16 -9.86 17.98
CA THR A 264 7.10 -9.81 19.01
C THR A 264 5.75 -9.48 18.40
N LEU A 265 5.72 -8.68 17.34
CA LEU A 265 4.51 -8.41 16.58
C LEU A 265 3.89 -9.67 15.97
N THR A 266 4.64 -10.77 15.77
CA THR A 266 4.05 -12.05 15.33
C THR A 266 2.97 -12.56 16.28
N ASN A 267 3.07 -12.19 17.56
CA ASN A 267 2.17 -12.64 18.63
C ASN A 267 1.07 -11.62 18.92
N CYS A 268 1.13 -10.43 18.32
CA CYS A 268 0.10 -9.41 18.39
C CYS A 268 -0.97 -9.69 17.35
N PHE A 269 -1.72 -10.77 17.54
CA PHE A 269 -2.94 -11.00 16.78
C PHE A 269 -3.98 -9.99 17.29
N PRO A 270 -4.53 -9.11 16.43
CA PRO A 270 -5.72 -8.36 16.77
C PRO A 270 -6.82 -9.32 17.18
N GLY A 271 -7.86 -8.83 17.85
CA GLY A 271 -9.09 -9.59 18.13
C GLY A 271 -9.89 -9.92 16.86
N TRP A 272 -9.25 -10.55 15.86
CA TRP A 272 -9.85 -11.08 14.64
C TRP A 272 -10.70 -12.32 14.91
N ASP A 273 -10.69 -12.83 16.14
CA ASP A 273 -11.63 -13.84 16.59
C ASP A 273 -12.91 -13.15 17.09
N LEU A 274 -13.91 -13.07 16.21
CA LEU A 274 -15.30 -12.90 16.63
C LEU A 274 -15.94 -14.28 16.77
N SER A 275 -16.24 -14.71 17.99
CA SER A 275 -17.35 -15.64 18.21
C SER A 275 -17.78 -15.59 19.68
N PRO A 276 -19.06 -15.30 19.97
CA PRO A 276 -20.19 -16.04 19.42
C PRO A 276 -21.39 -15.16 19.03
N ALA A 277 -21.48 -14.74 17.76
CA ALA A 277 -22.75 -14.34 17.14
C ALA A 277 -23.33 -15.45 16.24
N ALA A 278 -22.54 -16.51 15.97
CA ALA A 278 -22.97 -17.73 15.27
C ALA A 278 -24.12 -18.53 15.93
N LEU A 279 -24.62 -18.06 17.09
CA LEU A 279 -25.77 -18.61 17.79
C LEU A 279 -27.03 -17.72 17.71
N SER A 280 -26.97 -16.55 17.06
CA SER A 280 -28.17 -15.72 16.86
C SER A 280 -29.13 -16.42 15.87
N PRO A 281 -30.42 -16.59 16.23
CA PRO A 281 -31.41 -17.19 15.35
C PRO A 281 -31.87 -16.22 14.24
N ASP A 282 -31.47 -14.95 14.28
CA ASP A 282 -31.91 -13.95 13.32
C ASP A 282 -31.12 -13.99 12.00
N THR A 283 -31.81 -13.92 10.87
CA THR A 283 -31.19 -14.12 9.55
C THR A 283 -30.44 -12.87 9.08
N ASP A 284 -30.95 -11.68 9.41
CA ASP A 284 -30.33 -10.41 9.03
C ASP A 284 -29.04 -10.16 9.82
N CYS A 285 -29.01 -10.50 11.13
CA CYS A 285 -27.78 -10.44 11.92
C CYS A 285 -26.68 -11.36 11.37
N ARG A 286 -27.03 -12.53 10.81
CA ARG A 286 -26.05 -13.47 10.24
C ARG A 286 -25.37 -12.96 8.97
N GLU A 287 -26.08 -12.21 8.12
CA GLU A 287 -25.48 -11.63 6.91
C GLU A 287 -24.51 -10.49 7.26
N ILE A 288 -24.89 -9.68 8.26
CA ILE A 288 -24.06 -8.62 8.85
C ILE A 288 -22.81 -9.23 9.50
N ASP A 289 -22.96 -10.28 10.32
CA ASP A 289 -21.83 -10.98 10.94
C ASP A 289 -20.86 -11.54 9.89
N LYS A 290 -21.40 -12.14 8.82
CA LYS A 290 -20.58 -12.69 7.72
C LYS A 290 -19.80 -11.61 6.97
N GLY A 291 -20.40 -10.44 6.76
CA GLY A 291 -19.73 -9.32 6.09
C GLY A 291 -18.55 -8.78 6.91
N LEU A 292 -18.72 -8.69 8.23
CA LEU A 292 -17.66 -8.29 9.15
C LEU A 292 -16.53 -9.34 9.21
N ASP A 293 -16.89 -10.62 9.30
CA ASP A 293 -15.94 -11.74 9.25
C ASP A 293 -15.09 -11.68 7.96
N ASP A 294 -15.70 -11.40 6.81
CA ASP A 294 -14.99 -11.26 5.53
C ASP A 294 -13.98 -10.09 5.54
N VAL A 295 -14.32 -8.97 6.18
CA VAL A 295 -13.42 -7.80 6.29
C VAL A 295 -12.24 -8.11 7.23
N LEU A 296 -12.50 -8.70 8.39
CA LEU A 296 -11.46 -9.09 9.34
C LEU A 296 -10.55 -10.17 8.74
N GLN A 297 -11.13 -11.13 8.02
CA GLN A 297 -10.36 -12.17 7.33
C GLN A 297 -9.47 -11.59 6.22
N ARG A 298 -9.92 -10.55 5.51
CA ARG A 298 -9.05 -9.79 4.58
C ARG A 298 -7.88 -9.15 5.31
N GLN A 299 -8.12 -8.46 6.41
CA GLN A 299 -7.05 -7.82 7.16
C GLN A 299 -6.05 -8.84 7.73
N LYS A 300 -6.53 -9.96 8.26
CA LYS A 300 -5.71 -11.09 8.70
C LYS A 300 -4.85 -11.65 7.56
N THR A 301 -5.42 -11.75 6.36
CA THR A 301 -4.71 -12.14 5.14
C THR A 301 -3.57 -11.17 4.83
N SER A 302 -3.83 -9.86 4.77
CA SER A 302 -2.81 -8.85 4.50
C SER A 302 -1.68 -8.89 5.55
N TYR A 303 -2.02 -9.09 6.82
CA TYR A 303 -1.05 -9.22 7.90
C TYR A 303 -0.16 -10.46 7.75
N LEU A 304 -0.75 -11.64 7.54
CA LEU A 304 0.00 -12.90 7.41
C LEU A 304 0.97 -12.84 6.22
N ILE A 305 0.51 -12.34 5.08
CA ILE A 305 1.36 -12.13 3.90
C ILE A 305 2.49 -11.17 4.22
N SER A 306 2.20 -10.04 4.86
CA SER A 306 3.21 -9.03 5.24
C SER A 306 4.24 -9.61 6.22
N LEU A 307 3.79 -10.33 7.25
CA LEU A 307 4.64 -10.92 8.28
C LEU A 307 5.66 -11.90 7.71
N HIS A 308 5.20 -12.87 6.93
CA HIS A 308 6.07 -13.91 6.40
C HIS A 308 6.99 -13.38 5.31
N SER A 309 6.53 -12.41 4.50
CA SER A 309 7.40 -11.77 3.49
C SER A 309 8.48 -10.89 4.13
N ILE A 310 8.13 -10.10 5.16
CA ILE A 310 9.09 -9.24 5.88
C ILE A 310 10.20 -10.05 6.54
N LYS A 311 9.88 -11.17 7.20
CA LYS A 311 10.90 -12.06 7.79
C LYS A 311 11.95 -12.47 6.76
N LEU A 312 11.52 -12.81 5.56
CA LEU A 312 12.41 -13.19 4.46
C LEU A 312 13.22 -11.99 3.96
N PHE A 313 12.60 -10.84 3.75
CA PHE A 313 13.28 -9.66 3.19
C PHE A 313 14.30 -9.06 4.16
N VAL A 314 14.00 -9.01 5.45
CA VAL A 314 14.96 -8.59 6.48
C VAL A 314 16.14 -9.55 6.55
N LEU A 315 15.90 -10.87 6.51
CA LEU A 315 16.98 -11.86 6.46
C LEU A 315 17.85 -11.66 5.22
N ASN A 316 17.23 -11.50 4.05
CA ASN A 316 17.96 -11.30 2.80
C ASN A 316 18.82 -10.03 2.82
N SER A 317 18.30 -8.93 3.38
CA SER A 317 19.06 -7.70 3.55
C SER A 317 20.20 -7.87 4.56
N ALA A 318 19.98 -8.58 5.68
CA ALA A 318 21.02 -8.89 6.65
C ALA A 318 22.16 -9.72 6.04
N ILE A 319 21.85 -10.66 5.15
CA ILE A 319 22.85 -11.43 4.40
C ILE A 319 23.61 -10.50 3.44
N SER A 320 22.89 -9.69 2.66
CA SER A 320 23.47 -8.77 1.68
C SER A 320 24.40 -7.73 2.31
N CYS A 321 24.09 -7.29 3.53
CA CYS A 321 24.89 -6.31 4.30
C CYS A 321 25.95 -6.95 5.20
N ASN A 322 26.08 -8.29 5.21
CA ASN A 322 26.95 -9.04 6.14
C ASN A 322 26.67 -8.76 7.64
N MET A 323 25.40 -8.61 8.01
CA MET A 323 24.95 -8.28 9.39
C MET A 323 23.99 -9.33 9.96
N THR A 324 24.19 -10.61 9.68
CA THR A 324 23.32 -11.72 10.12
C THR A 324 23.18 -11.85 11.63
N GLN A 325 24.12 -11.27 12.39
CA GLN A 325 24.05 -11.16 13.85
C GLN A 325 22.84 -10.35 14.35
N ILE A 326 22.33 -9.39 13.55
CA ILE A 326 21.13 -8.61 13.91
C ILE A 326 19.92 -9.51 14.07
N VAL A 327 19.82 -10.53 13.22
CA VAL A 327 18.76 -11.53 13.23
C VAL A 327 19.09 -12.77 14.08
N GLY A 328 20.22 -12.73 14.82
CA GLY A 328 20.65 -13.82 15.70
C GLY A 328 21.22 -15.05 14.99
N LEU A 329 21.71 -14.91 13.75
CA LEU A 329 22.21 -16.03 12.95
C LEU A 329 23.73 -15.96 12.71
N SER A 330 24.35 -17.13 12.63
CA SER A 330 25.76 -17.25 12.22
C SER A 330 25.92 -16.97 10.71
N ALA A 331 27.10 -16.50 10.32
CA ALA A 331 27.42 -16.18 8.92
C ALA A 331 27.72 -17.42 8.04
N ALA A 332 27.38 -18.63 8.50
CA ALA A 332 27.66 -19.87 7.77
C ALA A 332 26.78 -19.97 6.49
N PRO A 333 27.35 -20.02 5.27
CA PRO A 333 26.58 -19.91 4.03
C PRO A 333 25.46 -20.95 3.89
N LEU A 334 25.73 -22.21 4.22
CA LEU A 334 24.72 -23.27 4.16
C LEU A 334 23.56 -23.02 5.14
N SER A 335 23.86 -22.54 6.35
CA SER A 335 22.84 -22.21 7.36
C SER A 335 21.94 -21.08 6.88
N LEU A 336 22.50 -20.07 6.23
CA LEU A 336 21.76 -18.91 5.71
C LEU A 336 20.85 -19.31 4.54
N ALA A 337 21.37 -20.07 3.57
CA ALA A 337 20.56 -20.57 2.45
C ALA A 337 19.40 -21.46 2.92
N MET A 338 19.67 -22.38 3.86
CA MET A 338 18.62 -23.22 4.43
C MET A 338 17.57 -22.41 5.20
N ARG A 339 17.98 -21.33 5.88
CA ARG A 339 17.05 -20.44 6.58
C ARG A 339 16.16 -19.63 5.62
N ILE A 340 16.70 -19.17 4.48
CA ILE A 340 15.89 -18.53 3.43
C ILE A 340 14.84 -19.53 2.91
N ILE A 341 15.25 -20.77 2.61
CA ILE A 341 14.34 -21.82 2.13
C ILE A 341 13.25 -22.11 3.16
N GLU A 342 13.59 -22.23 4.45
CA GLU A 342 12.62 -22.46 5.53
C GLU A 342 11.58 -21.33 5.60
N LEU A 343 12.02 -20.07 5.64
CA LEU A 343 11.11 -18.93 5.70
C LEU A 343 10.24 -18.80 4.43
N ALA A 344 10.77 -19.14 3.26
CA ALA A 344 10.00 -19.18 2.03
C ALA A 344 8.97 -20.32 2.04
N GLN A 345 9.31 -21.49 2.58
CA GLN A 345 8.37 -22.58 2.78
C GLN A 345 7.24 -22.15 3.72
N ASP A 346 7.55 -21.50 4.84
CA ASP A 346 6.55 -20.95 5.76
C ASP A 346 5.63 -19.94 5.06
N PHE A 347 6.19 -19.03 4.27
CA PHE A 347 5.42 -18.08 3.48
C PHE A 347 4.42 -18.79 2.55
N PHE A 348 4.87 -19.77 1.77
CA PHE A 348 3.97 -20.51 0.88
C PHE A 348 2.95 -21.38 1.61
N ASN A 349 3.33 -22.00 2.73
CA ASN A 349 2.42 -22.79 3.54
C ASN A 349 1.28 -21.91 4.07
N VAL A 350 1.59 -20.68 4.50
CA VAL A 350 0.57 -19.73 4.94
C VAL A 350 -0.32 -19.25 3.79
N LEU A 351 0.24 -19.01 2.60
CA LEU A 351 -0.58 -18.70 1.43
C LEU A 351 -1.56 -19.84 1.10
N GLU A 352 -1.15 -21.09 1.26
CA GLU A 352 -2.00 -22.25 0.98
C GLU A 352 -3.11 -22.47 2.04
N THR A 353 -3.00 -21.90 3.25
CA THR A 353 -4.07 -21.95 4.25
C THR A 353 -5.12 -20.85 4.09
N ILE A 354 -4.80 -19.77 3.38
CA ILE A 354 -5.70 -18.63 3.17
C ILE A 354 -6.73 -18.99 2.08
N PRO A 355 -8.04 -18.72 2.29
CA PRO A 355 -9.02 -18.96 1.24
C PRO A 355 -8.70 -18.12 0.00
N PHE A 356 -8.72 -18.78 -1.16
CA PHE A 356 -8.17 -18.22 -2.39
C PHE A 356 -8.81 -16.87 -2.81
N LEU A 357 -10.09 -16.65 -2.49
CA LEU A 357 -10.77 -15.38 -2.76
C LEU A 357 -10.13 -14.20 -2.03
N HIS A 358 -9.62 -14.39 -0.80
CA HIS A 358 -8.93 -13.32 -0.07
C HIS A 358 -7.54 -13.06 -0.66
N LEU A 359 -6.84 -14.09 -1.15
CA LEU A 359 -5.59 -13.90 -1.89
C LEU A 359 -5.81 -13.14 -3.21
N GLN A 360 -6.90 -13.43 -3.92
CA GLN A 360 -7.26 -12.68 -5.14
C GLN A 360 -7.59 -11.22 -4.84
N ALA A 361 -8.23 -10.93 -3.71
CA ALA A 361 -8.56 -9.57 -3.30
C ALA A 361 -7.32 -8.71 -3.00
N GLU A 362 -6.21 -9.31 -2.55
CA GLU A 362 -4.91 -8.62 -2.41
C GLU A 362 -4.28 -8.23 -3.75
N GLY A 363 -4.71 -8.88 -4.85
CA GLY A 363 -4.32 -8.57 -6.21
C GLY A 363 -2.81 -8.57 -6.45
N GLU A 364 -2.35 -7.59 -7.23
CA GLU A 364 -0.95 -7.49 -7.65
C GLU A 364 0.02 -7.20 -6.50
N GLN A 365 -0.44 -6.65 -5.37
CA GLN A 365 0.42 -6.42 -4.22
C GLN A 365 0.84 -7.73 -3.53
N CYS A 366 0.01 -8.77 -3.59
CA CYS A 366 0.38 -10.11 -3.14
C CYS A 366 1.28 -10.79 -4.19
N ALA A 367 0.91 -10.69 -5.47
CA ALA A 367 1.68 -11.27 -6.56
C ALA A 367 3.12 -10.71 -6.60
N GLU A 368 3.32 -9.43 -6.34
CA GLU A 368 4.66 -8.83 -6.27
C GLU A 368 5.52 -9.43 -5.15
N LYS A 369 4.94 -9.66 -3.97
CA LYS A 369 5.64 -10.33 -2.86
C LYS A 369 6.02 -11.75 -3.23
N ILE A 370 5.10 -12.51 -3.85
CA ILE A 370 5.37 -13.86 -4.35
C ILE A 370 6.50 -13.85 -5.38
N ARG A 371 6.49 -12.90 -6.32
CA ARG A 371 7.57 -12.71 -7.32
C ARG A 371 8.91 -12.44 -6.65
N ARG A 372 8.94 -11.57 -5.64
CA ARG A 372 10.17 -11.25 -4.90
C ARG A 372 10.73 -12.47 -4.17
N VAL A 373 9.89 -13.22 -3.46
CA VAL A 373 10.28 -14.48 -2.81
C VAL A 373 10.79 -15.50 -3.84
N GLY A 374 10.07 -15.66 -4.96
CA GLY A 374 10.47 -16.54 -6.06
C GLY A 374 11.83 -16.16 -6.67
N SER A 375 12.09 -14.86 -6.83
CA SER A 375 13.38 -14.35 -7.31
C SER A 375 14.55 -14.71 -6.39
N LEU A 376 14.38 -14.59 -5.06
CA LEU A 376 15.41 -14.97 -4.09
C LEU A 376 15.70 -16.48 -4.13
N LEU A 377 14.66 -17.28 -4.29
CA LEU A 377 14.81 -18.74 -4.41
C LEU A 377 15.45 -19.15 -5.74
N LEU A 378 15.13 -18.46 -6.84
CA LEU A 378 15.78 -18.68 -8.13
C LEU A 378 17.27 -18.38 -8.05
N GLU A 379 17.66 -17.29 -7.39
CA GLU A 379 19.06 -16.94 -7.16
C GLU A 379 19.79 -18.04 -6.37
N LEU A 380 19.18 -18.53 -5.28
CA LEU A 380 19.72 -19.67 -4.52
C LEU A 380 19.82 -20.95 -5.35
N ALA A 381 18.83 -21.24 -6.20
CA ALA A 381 18.82 -22.45 -7.02
C ALA A 381 19.93 -22.47 -8.09
N HIS A 382 20.38 -21.29 -8.56
CA HIS A 382 21.41 -21.18 -9.60
C HIS A 382 22.82 -20.97 -9.03
N ASN A 383 22.94 -20.34 -7.86
CA ASN A 383 24.24 -19.88 -7.34
C ASN A 383 24.84 -20.80 -6.25
N TYR A 384 24.17 -21.89 -5.86
CA TYR A 384 24.67 -22.86 -4.87
C TYR A 384 25.11 -24.17 -5.52
N ASP A 385 26.27 -24.69 -5.11
CA ASP A 385 26.79 -25.98 -5.59
C ASP A 385 26.14 -27.19 -4.90
N GLU A 386 25.56 -26.99 -3.71
CA GLU A 386 24.97 -28.05 -2.89
C GLU A 386 23.61 -28.52 -3.46
N GLU A 387 23.53 -29.78 -3.90
CA GLU A 387 22.33 -30.38 -4.52
C GLU A 387 21.07 -30.28 -3.66
N VAL A 388 21.23 -30.38 -2.33
CA VAL A 388 20.11 -30.27 -1.38
C VAL A 388 19.49 -28.87 -1.41
N VAL A 389 20.32 -27.83 -1.49
CA VAL A 389 19.87 -26.43 -1.54
C VAL A 389 19.17 -26.17 -2.87
N THR A 390 19.78 -26.56 -3.98
CA THR A 390 19.23 -26.34 -5.32
C THR A 390 17.91 -27.06 -5.54
N SER A 391 17.79 -28.31 -5.10
CA SER A 391 16.57 -29.10 -5.18
C SER A 391 15.43 -28.48 -4.37
N ARG A 392 15.67 -28.11 -3.11
CA ARG A 392 14.64 -27.50 -2.25
C ARG A 392 14.23 -26.10 -2.72
N ALA A 393 15.19 -25.29 -3.16
CA ALA A 393 14.91 -23.97 -3.72
C ALA A 393 14.04 -24.09 -4.99
N SER A 394 14.40 -25.00 -5.91
CA SER A 394 13.64 -25.25 -7.14
C SER A 394 12.19 -25.69 -6.88
N GLN A 395 11.97 -26.55 -5.88
CA GLN A 395 10.62 -26.94 -5.46
C GLN A 395 9.78 -25.73 -5.01
N CYS A 396 10.39 -24.81 -4.26
CA CYS A 396 9.70 -23.60 -3.79
C CYS A 396 9.45 -22.60 -4.94
N VAL A 397 10.38 -22.48 -5.90
CA VAL A 397 10.16 -21.71 -7.12
C VAL A 397 8.93 -22.22 -7.87
N GLN A 398 8.77 -23.54 -8.03
CA GLN A 398 7.60 -24.10 -8.71
C GLN A 398 6.28 -23.71 -8.00
N ARG A 399 6.25 -23.70 -6.66
CA ARG A 399 5.09 -23.23 -5.89
C ARG A 399 4.79 -21.76 -6.18
N SER A 400 5.82 -20.91 -6.23
CA SER A 400 5.66 -19.48 -6.55
C SER A 400 5.03 -19.27 -7.93
N VAL A 401 5.51 -19.99 -8.95
CA VAL A 401 4.98 -19.92 -10.33
C VAL A 401 3.53 -20.38 -10.37
N ASN A 402 3.22 -21.52 -9.75
CA ASN A 402 1.85 -22.04 -9.70
C ASN A 402 0.86 -21.05 -9.05
N LEU A 403 1.27 -20.39 -7.96
CA LEU A 403 0.44 -19.38 -7.31
C LEU A 403 0.25 -18.12 -8.18
N LEU A 404 1.32 -17.63 -8.83
CA LEU A 404 1.25 -16.47 -9.72
C LEU A 404 0.33 -16.70 -10.92
N VAL A 405 0.37 -17.90 -11.52
CA VAL A 405 -0.53 -18.28 -12.61
C VAL A 405 -1.98 -18.29 -12.12
N ARG A 406 -2.25 -18.89 -10.95
CA ARG A 406 -3.61 -18.91 -10.37
C ARG A 406 -4.13 -17.52 -10.06
N LEU A 407 -3.27 -16.63 -9.56
CA LEU A 407 -3.62 -15.24 -9.28
C LEU A 407 -3.77 -14.39 -10.56
N ASN A 408 -3.48 -14.94 -11.74
CA ASN A 408 -3.53 -14.23 -13.02
C ASN A 408 -2.67 -12.96 -13.02
N SER A 409 -1.43 -13.07 -12.50
CA SER A 409 -0.56 -11.92 -12.35
C SER A 409 -0.20 -11.29 -13.70
N LYS A 410 -0.50 -10.00 -13.86
CA LYS A 410 -0.43 -9.23 -15.11
C LYS A 410 0.96 -8.77 -15.50
N ALA A 411 1.92 -8.87 -14.60
CA ALA A 411 3.30 -8.46 -14.87
C ALA A 411 3.96 -9.25 -16.01
N SER A 412 3.50 -10.48 -16.24
CA SER A 412 4.02 -11.37 -17.29
C SER A 412 3.48 -11.00 -18.68
N ASP A 413 2.31 -10.35 -18.76
CA ASP A 413 1.64 -10.02 -20.01
C ASP A 413 2.39 -8.91 -20.78
N GLY A 414 3.16 -8.06 -20.08
CA GLY A 414 3.99 -7.01 -20.67
C GLY A 414 5.28 -7.51 -21.35
N VAL A 415 5.75 -8.73 -21.04
CA VAL A 415 6.94 -9.32 -21.68
C VAL A 415 6.59 -9.93 -23.03
N GLY A 416 5.33 -10.33 -23.24
CA GLY A 416 4.84 -10.88 -24.52
C GLY A 416 4.49 -9.85 -25.59
N GLY A 417 4.44 -8.56 -25.25
CA GLY A 417 4.14 -7.47 -26.19
C GLY A 417 5.36 -6.86 -26.90
N LEU A 418 6.56 -7.40 -26.63
CA LEU A 418 7.84 -6.93 -27.19
C LEU A 418 8.61 -8.05 -27.94
N ILE A 419 7.92 -9.12 -28.36
CA ILE A 419 8.43 -10.11 -29.32
C ILE A 419 7.67 -9.98 -30.63
#